data_AF-A0A5M6CKN6-F1
#
_entry.id   AF-A0A5M6CKN6-F1
#
_cell.length_a   1.000
_cell.length_b   1.000
_cell.length_c   1.000
_cell.angle_alpha   90.00
_cell.angle_beta   90.00
_cell.angle_gamma   90.00
#
_symmetry.space_group_name_H-M   'P 1'
#
loop_
_entity.id
_entity.type
_entity.pdbx_description
1 polymer ?
#
loop_
_entity_poly.entity_id
_entity_poly.type
_entity_poly.pdbx_seq_one_letter_code
_entity_poly.pdbx_strand_id
1 'polypeptide(L)'
;MKNFIKITALILCMSSCGINNDKLKNEAEEVIVNINKYKNKNGSVPPNLKVIGYDEKEEGPIYYTPWKDSVNYIIYYSTGGVGESNKYYSDSKKWETIDRGIN
;
A
#
# COMPACT_ATOMS: atom_id res chain seq x y z
N MET A 1 17.70 -40.70 14.97
CA MET A 1 16.51 -39.84 14.76
C MET A 1 16.95 -38.39 14.92
N LYS A 2 16.43 -37.52 14.04
CA LYS A 2 16.88 -36.15 13.73
C LYS A 2 16.68 -35.18 14.90
N ASN A 3 17.74 -34.49 15.32
CA ASN A 3 17.64 -33.24 16.06
C ASN A 3 18.15 -32.10 15.17
N PHE A 4 17.23 -31.46 14.44
CA PHE A 4 17.50 -30.27 13.65
C PHE A 4 16.65 -29.13 14.18
N ILE A 5 17.25 -28.26 14.99
CA ILE A 5 16.71 -26.93 15.24
C ILE A 5 17.89 -25.96 15.09
N LYS A 6 18.08 -25.48 13.85
CA LYS A 6 18.94 -24.34 13.54
C LYS A 6 18.05 -23.10 13.66
N ILE A 7 18.22 -22.31 14.72
CA ILE A 7 17.52 -21.03 14.86
C ILE A 7 18.45 -19.97 14.27
N THR A 8 18.10 -19.53 13.08
CA THR A 8 18.76 -18.47 12.33
C THR A 8 18.39 -17.12 12.95
N ALA A 9 19.34 -16.44 13.60
CA ALA A 9 19.17 -15.07 14.03
C ALA A 9 19.41 -14.14 12.82
N LEU A 10 18.34 -13.78 12.13
CA LEU A 10 18.37 -12.84 11.01
C LEU A 10 18.45 -11.41 11.57
N ILE A 11 19.60 -10.78 11.33
CA ILE A 11 19.96 -9.41 11.72
C ILE A 11 18.98 -8.42 11.06
N LEU A 12 18.22 -7.69 11.88
CA LEU A 12 17.49 -6.50 11.43
C LEU A 12 18.45 -5.31 11.38
N CYS A 13 18.97 -5.01 10.19
CA CYS A 13 19.45 -3.66 9.86
C CYS A 13 18.23 -2.80 9.53
N MET A 14 17.85 -1.88 10.42
CA MET A 14 16.89 -0.81 10.09
C MET A 14 17.66 0.42 9.62
N SER A 15 17.64 0.67 8.32
CA SER A 15 18.21 1.85 7.68
C SER A 15 17.31 3.06 7.93
N SER A 16 17.81 4.02 8.72
CA SER A 16 17.20 5.34 8.92
C SER A 16 17.49 6.24 7.71
N CYS A 17 16.65 6.17 6.68
CA CYS A 17 16.63 7.14 5.58
C CYS A 17 15.21 7.14 4.98
N GLY A 18 14.32 8.10 5.33
CA GLY A 18 12.96 8.05 4.78
C GLY A 18 11.86 8.99 5.28
N ILE A 19 12.09 9.91 6.22
CA ILE A 19 11.02 10.58 7.02
C ILE A 19 9.80 11.10 6.21
N ASN A 20 9.98 11.66 5.01
CA ASN A 20 8.86 12.15 4.19
C ASN A 20 8.12 11.05 3.39
N ASN A 21 8.86 10.06 2.88
CA ASN A 21 8.30 8.92 2.16
C ASN A 21 7.55 7.99 3.15
N ASP A 22 8.05 7.91 4.38
CA ASP A 22 7.45 7.14 5.47
C ASP A 22 6.04 7.64 5.82
N LYS A 23 5.77 8.95 5.77
CA LYS A 23 4.44 9.49 6.08
C LYS A 23 3.38 9.01 5.07
N LEU A 24 3.64 9.16 3.78
CA LEU A 24 2.69 8.77 2.73
C LEU A 24 2.51 7.26 2.68
N LYS A 25 3.60 6.51 2.91
CA LYS A 25 3.52 5.06 3.06
C LYS A 25 2.62 4.66 4.23
N ASN A 26 2.81 5.25 5.41
CA ASN A 26 1.98 4.96 6.58
C ASN A 26 0.51 5.30 6.34
N GLU A 27 0.24 6.42 5.68
CA GLU A 27 -1.12 6.82 5.32
C GLU A 27 -1.76 5.84 4.31
N ALA A 28 -0.98 5.36 3.32
CA ALA A 28 -1.44 4.33 2.39
C ALA A 28 -1.71 2.98 3.09
N GLU A 29 -0.88 2.61 4.06
CA GLU A 29 -1.11 1.42 4.90
C GLU A 29 -2.39 1.54 5.74
N GLU A 30 -2.67 2.71 6.31
CA GLU A 30 -3.92 2.97 7.04
C GLU A 30 -5.14 2.84 6.12
N VAL A 31 -5.08 3.40 4.91
CA VAL A 31 -6.13 3.27 3.90
C VAL A 31 -6.36 1.81 3.53
N ILE A 32 -5.30 1.02 3.29
CA ILE A 32 -5.37 -0.42 3.02
C ILE A 32 -6.09 -1.17 4.16
N VAL A 33 -5.76 -0.85 5.41
CA VAL A 33 -6.43 -1.45 6.58
C VAL A 33 -7.92 -1.14 6.59
N ASN A 34 -8.31 0.10 6.31
CA ASN A 34 -9.72 0.50 6.31
C ASN A 34 -10.50 -0.10 5.13
N ILE A 35 -9.89 -0.23 3.95
CA ILE A 35 -10.47 -0.97 2.82
C ILE A 35 -10.70 -2.44 3.21
N ASN A 36 -9.72 -3.09 3.83
CA ASN A 36 -9.84 -4.49 4.23
C ASN A 36 -10.91 -4.69 5.31
N LYS A 37 -11.04 -3.77 6.26
CA LYS A 37 -12.15 -3.77 7.23
C LYS A 37 -13.51 -3.66 6.53
N TYR A 38 -13.64 -2.73 5.58
CA TYR A 38 -14.86 -2.58 4.78
C TYR A 38 -15.18 -3.86 4.01
N LYS A 39 -14.17 -4.44 3.32
CA LYS A 39 -14.31 -5.68 2.56
C LYS A 39 -14.73 -6.86 3.42
N ASN A 40 -14.13 -7.02 4.60
CA ASN A 40 -14.49 -8.09 5.53
C ASN A 40 -15.94 -7.95 6.03
N LYS A 41 -16.47 -6.73 6.12
CA LYS A 41 -17.85 -6.46 6.55
C LYS A 41 -18.87 -6.62 5.43
N ASN A 42 -18.55 -6.21 4.20
CA ASN A 42 -19.51 -6.08 3.10
C ASN A 42 -19.34 -7.13 1.98
N GLY A 43 -18.24 -7.89 1.98
CA GLY A 43 -17.91 -8.84 0.93
C GLY A 43 -17.29 -8.22 -0.34
N SER A 44 -17.22 -6.89 -0.42
CA SER A 44 -16.65 -6.13 -1.54
C SER A 44 -15.82 -4.94 -1.06
N VAL A 45 -14.89 -4.48 -1.89
CA VAL A 45 -14.10 -3.26 -1.65
C VAL A 45 -15.01 -2.02 -1.74
N PRO A 46 -14.68 -0.90 -1.07
CA PRO A 46 -15.52 0.28 -1.16
C PRO A 46 -15.50 0.85 -2.58
N PRO A 47 -16.59 1.46 -3.07
CA PRO A 47 -16.62 2.04 -4.41
C PRO A 47 -15.67 3.25 -4.57
N ASN A 48 -15.33 3.91 -3.46
CA ASN A 48 -14.37 5.01 -3.36
C ASN A 48 -13.94 5.17 -1.88
N LEU A 49 -12.87 5.91 -1.62
CA LEU A 49 -12.37 6.09 -0.26
C LEU A 49 -13.27 6.93 0.65
N LYS A 50 -14.18 7.76 0.09
CA LYS A 50 -15.11 8.58 0.90
C LYS A 50 -16.04 7.75 1.76
N VAL A 51 -16.46 6.57 1.27
CA VAL A 51 -17.32 5.63 2.02
C VAL A 51 -16.66 5.14 3.31
N ILE A 52 -15.32 5.12 3.36
CA ILE A 52 -14.55 4.76 4.54
C ILE A 52 -13.99 5.98 5.29
N GLY A 53 -14.52 7.17 5.02
CA GLY A 53 -14.18 8.41 5.72
C GLY A 53 -12.87 9.05 5.28
N TYR A 54 -12.34 8.68 4.10
CA TYR A 54 -11.11 9.26 3.56
C TYR A 54 -11.44 10.12 2.33
N ASP A 55 -11.22 11.42 2.45
CA ASP A 55 -11.48 12.37 1.37
C ASP A 55 -10.35 12.33 0.34
N GLU A 56 -10.61 11.66 -0.79
CA GLU A 56 -9.81 11.81 -2.00
C GLU A 56 -9.86 13.28 -2.45
N LYS A 57 -8.72 13.97 -2.34
CA LYS A 57 -8.51 15.24 -3.04
C LYS A 57 -8.10 14.93 -4.48
N GLU A 58 -8.50 15.77 -5.43
CA GLU A 58 -8.12 15.63 -6.86
C GLU A 58 -6.60 15.57 -7.06
N GLU A 59 -5.85 16.20 -6.15
CA GLU A 59 -4.38 16.18 -6.07
C GLU A 59 -3.89 15.54 -4.75
N GLY A 60 -4.66 14.60 -4.20
CA GLY A 60 -4.30 13.87 -2.99
C GLY A 60 -3.12 12.92 -3.24
N PRO A 61 -2.23 12.73 -2.25
CA PRO A 61 -1.04 11.92 -2.45
C PRO A 61 -1.34 10.42 -2.55
N ILE A 62 -2.59 9.99 -2.27
CA ILE A 62 -3.04 8.60 -2.34
C ILE A 62 -4.18 8.48 -3.34
N TYR A 63 -4.02 7.58 -4.30
CA TYR A 63 -5.04 7.26 -5.31
C TYR A 63 -5.51 5.82 -5.16
N TYR A 64 -6.82 5.60 -5.31
CA TYR A 64 -7.46 4.31 -5.18
C TYR A 64 -8.12 3.90 -6.49
N THR A 65 -7.97 2.63 -6.88
CA THR A 65 -8.62 2.08 -8.07
C THR A 65 -9.19 0.69 -7.76
N PRO A 66 -10.51 0.55 -7.59
CA PRO A 66 -11.14 -0.76 -7.49
C PRO A 66 -11.09 -1.49 -8.83
N TRP A 67 -10.96 -2.80 -8.79
CA TRP A 67 -11.08 -3.65 -9.97
C TRP A 67 -12.54 -3.97 -10.27
N LYS A 68 -12.80 -4.44 -11.49
CA LYS A 68 -14.15 -4.84 -11.92
C LYS A 68 -14.70 -6.03 -11.14
N ASP A 69 -13.84 -6.82 -10.50
CA ASP A 69 -14.25 -7.97 -9.68
C ASP A 69 -14.82 -7.57 -8.30
N SER A 70 -14.76 -6.28 -7.93
CA SER A 70 -15.22 -5.76 -6.63
C SER A 70 -14.50 -6.36 -5.40
N VAL A 71 -13.45 -7.13 -5.60
CA VAL A 71 -12.71 -7.84 -4.54
C VAL A 71 -11.29 -7.30 -4.44
N ASN A 72 -10.72 -6.86 -5.56
CA ASN A 72 -9.35 -6.40 -5.66
C ASN A 72 -9.29 -4.90 -5.98
N TYR A 73 -8.16 -4.30 -5.67
CA TYR A 73 -7.91 -2.88 -5.85
C TYR A 73 -6.41 -2.60 -5.93
N ILE A 74 -6.11 -1.38 -6.36
CA ILE A 74 -4.77 -0.82 -6.32
C ILE A 74 -4.78 0.46 -5.49
N ILE A 75 -3.72 0.66 -4.71
CA ILE A 75 -3.38 1.94 -4.07
C ILE A 75 -2.12 2.49 -4.72
N TYR A 76 -2.11 3.78 -5.01
CA TYR A 76 -0.92 4.50 -5.46
C TYR A 76 -0.58 5.58 -4.45
N TYR A 77 0.70 5.85 -4.23
CA TYR A 77 1.14 7.12 -3.64
C TYR A 77 2.42 7.65 -4.29
N SER A 78 2.57 8.97 -4.34
CA SER A 78 3.78 9.60 -4.90
C SER A 78 4.93 9.57 -3.89
N THR A 79 6.14 9.27 -4.36
CA THR A 79 7.36 9.20 -3.54
C THR A 79 8.13 10.52 -3.43
N GLY A 80 7.62 11.60 -4.03
CA GLY A 80 8.21 12.94 -3.91
C GLY A 80 8.80 13.52 -5.21
N GLY A 81 8.75 12.79 -6.33
CA GLY A 81 9.19 13.25 -7.66
C GLY A 81 8.10 13.16 -8.73
N VAL A 82 8.17 14.01 -9.76
CA VAL A 82 7.29 13.91 -10.94
C VAL A 82 7.61 12.61 -11.67
N GLY A 83 6.61 11.74 -11.84
CA GLY A 83 6.79 10.46 -12.53
C GLY A 83 7.20 9.30 -11.62
N GLU A 84 7.41 9.52 -10.33
CA GLU A 84 7.66 8.46 -9.36
C GLU A 84 6.42 8.16 -8.50
N SER A 85 6.07 6.87 -8.40
CA SER A 85 4.97 6.43 -7.53
C SER A 85 5.18 5.00 -7.05
N ASN A 86 4.68 4.69 -5.86
CA ASN A 86 4.54 3.33 -5.37
C ASN A 86 3.12 2.84 -5.60
N LYS A 87 3.00 1.60 -6.05
CA LYS A 87 1.75 0.92 -6.37
C LYS A 87 1.61 -0.34 -5.52
N TYR A 88 0.52 -0.43 -4.77
CA TYR A 88 0.16 -1.63 -4.02
C TYR A 88 -0.93 -2.40 -4.75
N TYR A 89 -0.73 -3.71 -4.94
CA TYR A 89 -1.74 -4.60 -5.50
C TYR A 89 -2.36 -5.46 -4.40
N SER A 90 -3.69 -5.42 -4.24
CA SER A 90 -4.36 -6.13 -3.14
C SER A 90 -4.37 -7.65 -3.29
N ASP A 91 -4.31 -8.16 -4.51
CA ASP A 91 -4.36 -9.59 -4.83
C ASP A 91 -3.07 -10.31 -4.42
N SER A 92 -1.92 -9.72 -4.75
CA SER A 92 -0.59 -10.23 -4.45
C SER A 92 -0.03 -9.69 -3.15
N LYS A 93 -0.62 -8.60 -2.62
CA LYS A 93 -0.16 -7.85 -1.45
C LYS A 93 1.26 -7.32 -1.59
N LYS A 94 1.64 -6.91 -2.79
CA LYS A 94 3.00 -6.42 -3.12
C LYS A 94 2.98 -4.95 -3.48
N TRP A 95 4.07 -4.28 -3.11
CA TRP A 95 4.42 -2.95 -3.59
C TRP A 95 5.31 -3.06 -4.82
N GLU A 96 5.07 -2.17 -5.79
CA GLU A 96 5.89 -1.96 -6.98
C GLU A 96 6.20 -0.47 -7.08
N THR A 97 7.49 -0.14 -7.22
CA THR A 97 7.92 1.23 -7.47
C THR A 97 7.94 1.47 -8.97
N ILE A 98 7.25 2.51 -9.41
CA ILE A 98 7.22 2.98 -10.78
C ILE A 98 8.08 4.23 -10.83
N ASP A 99 9.17 4.15 -11.58
CA ASP A 99 10.01 5.30 -11.96
C ASP A 99 9.88 5.49 -13.48
N ARG A 100 9.34 6.64 -13.89
CA ARG A 100 9.15 6.97 -15.31
C ARG A 100 10.39 7.59 -15.97
N GLY A 101 11.50 7.73 -15.24
CA GLY A 101 12.79 8.12 -15.82
C GLY A 101 12.73 9.45 -16.57
N ILE A 102 12.12 10.49 -15.97
CA ILE A 102 12.18 11.85 -16.50
C ILE A 102 13.58 12.40 -16.19
N ASN A 103 14.57 11.98 -16.97
CA ASN A 103 15.96 12.46 -16.93
C ASN A 103 16.15 13.53 -18.02
#